data_AF-A0A7X6M5E3-F1
#
_entry.id   AF-A0A7X6M5E3-F1
#
_cell.length_a   1.000
_cell.length_b   1.000
_cell.length_c   1.000
_cell.angle_alpha   90.00
_cell.angle_beta   90.00
_cell.angle_gamma   90.00
#
_symmetry.space_group_name_H-M   'P 1'
#
loop_
_entity.id
_entity.type
_entity.pdbx_description
1 polymer ?
#
loop_
_entity_poly.entity_id
_entity_poly.type
_entity_poly.pdbx_seq_one_letter_code
_entity_poly.pdbx_strand_id
1 'polypeptide(L)'
;MASRRTVGLLTCALAFVIGGCSDPRSAPVTAGPTTTSTRPAATTASSAAHRPPPAPSAEPQAPPEESTAARPQGDRQPDVTARPSEDQGPAPQSAGHGYCLDINSEVVAHAVATLGTAPGGDPWQPQAGTEATTGHCPALLWMTAQTPRGTASSPEHVLFFHDNTYLGTAAAKPTAFTSVTGSTDTSVTVQYRWIAGDEPNCCPAGGPVTVTYTWNGTAVVPDRELPPEVTG
;
A
#
# COMPACT_ATOMS: atom_id res chain seq x y z
N MET A 1 27.14 -45.00 13.97
CA MET A 1 25.96 -45.86 13.75
C MET A 1 25.32 -45.45 12.45
N ALA A 2 25.56 -46.23 11.39
CA ALA A 2 25.02 -45.99 10.06
C ALA A 2 23.71 -46.80 9.92
N SER A 3 22.62 -46.15 9.51
CA SER A 3 21.39 -46.83 9.10
C SER A 3 21.08 -46.46 7.66
N ARG A 4 21.46 -47.36 6.76
CA ARG A 4 21.03 -47.43 5.36
C ARG A 4 19.77 -48.28 5.30
N ARG A 5 18.65 -47.75 4.81
CA ARG A 5 17.49 -48.48 4.26
C ARG A 5 16.71 -47.51 3.36
N THR A 6 16.12 -47.80 2.22
CA THR A 6 16.18 -48.88 1.21
C THR A 6 15.46 -48.26 0.00
N VAL A 7 16.02 -48.41 -1.20
CA VAL A 7 15.40 -48.02 -2.48
C VAL A 7 14.17 -48.89 -2.75
N GLY A 8 13.03 -48.27 -3.06
CA GLY A 8 11.84 -48.95 -3.57
C GLY A 8 11.36 -48.25 -4.84
N LEU A 9 11.86 -48.69 -6.00
CA LEU A 9 11.23 -48.43 -7.29
C LEU A 9 9.93 -49.25 -7.34
N LEU A 10 8.80 -48.59 -7.58
CA LEU A 10 7.59 -49.26 -8.06
C LEU A 10 7.16 -48.61 -9.37
N THR A 11 7.59 -49.23 -10.47
CA THR A 11 7.11 -49.06 -11.83
C THR A 11 5.71 -49.70 -11.95
N CYS A 12 4.75 -48.95 -12.48
CA CYS A 12 3.55 -49.54 -13.10
C CYS A 12 3.33 -48.90 -14.46
N ALA A 13 3.27 -49.76 -15.46
CA ALA A 13 3.15 -49.46 -16.87
C ALA A 13 1.69 -49.41 -17.32
N LEU A 14 1.45 -48.58 -18.34
CA LEU A 14 0.49 -48.65 -19.45
C LEU A 14 -0.97 -49.07 -19.20
N ALA A 15 -1.87 -48.21 -19.69
CA ALA A 15 -2.89 -48.62 -20.66
C ALA A 15 -3.24 -47.46 -21.62
N PHE A 16 -2.86 -47.63 -22.88
CA PHE A 16 -3.31 -46.85 -24.03
C PHE A 16 -4.75 -47.27 -24.36
N VAL A 17 -5.68 -46.32 -24.54
CA VAL A 17 -6.94 -46.56 -25.25
C VAL A 17 -6.94 -45.69 -26.50
N ILE A 18 -6.79 -46.35 -27.64
CA ILE A 18 -6.96 -45.80 -28.98
C ILE A 18 -8.40 -46.15 -29.38
N GLY A 19 -9.21 -45.13 -29.66
CA GLY A 19 -10.55 -45.28 -30.20
C GLY A 19 -10.87 -44.06 -31.06
N GLY A 20 -10.62 -44.17 -32.35
CA GLY A 20 -11.01 -43.16 -33.34
C GLY A 20 -12.43 -43.40 -33.87
N CYS A 21 -13.01 -42.36 -34.49
CA CYS A 21 -13.71 -42.42 -35.77
C CYS A 21 -14.15 -41.02 -36.25
N SER A 22 -13.57 -40.58 -37.37
CA SER A 22 -14.22 -39.97 -38.53
C SER A 22 -14.64 -38.48 -38.54
N ASP A 23 -13.79 -37.69 -39.23
CA ASP A 23 -14.01 -36.66 -40.30
C ASP A 23 -15.44 -36.37 -40.84
N PRO A 24 -15.63 -35.38 -41.75
CA PRO A 24 -15.10 -34.00 -41.86
C PRO A 24 -16.25 -32.99 -42.14
N ARG A 25 -16.02 -31.66 -42.07
CA ARG A 25 -16.58 -30.66 -43.01
C ARG A 25 -16.19 -29.22 -42.68
N SER A 26 -15.70 -28.57 -43.72
CA SER A 26 -15.38 -27.15 -43.81
C SER A 26 -16.62 -26.24 -43.79
N ALA A 27 -16.46 -25.08 -43.14
CA ALA A 27 -17.02 -23.75 -43.43
C ALA A 27 -18.56 -23.54 -43.25
N PRO A 28 -19.04 -22.29 -43.02
CA PRO A 28 -18.36 -21.00 -43.18
C PRO A 28 -18.41 -20.04 -41.98
N VAL A 29 -17.46 -19.11 -42.02
CA VAL A 29 -17.51 -17.80 -41.36
C VAL A 29 -18.85 -17.13 -41.64
N THR A 30 -19.66 -16.93 -40.60
CA THR A 30 -20.80 -16.01 -40.66
C THR A 30 -20.42 -14.78 -39.85
N ALA A 31 -20.17 -13.69 -40.58
CA ALA A 31 -20.02 -12.36 -40.05
C ALA A 31 -21.25 -11.97 -39.20
N GLY A 32 -21.03 -11.69 -37.93
CA GLY A 32 -22.00 -11.00 -37.08
C GLY A 32 -22.07 -9.52 -37.47
N PRO A 33 -23.25 -8.90 -37.41
CA PRO A 33 -23.52 -7.61 -38.05
C PRO A 33 -22.75 -6.47 -37.41
N THR A 34 -22.10 -5.68 -38.27
CA THR A 34 -21.63 -4.32 -38.03
C THR A 34 -22.77 -3.49 -37.44
N THR A 35 -22.71 -3.16 -36.15
CA THR A 35 -23.50 -2.06 -35.61
C THR A 35 -22.88 -0.76 -36.08
N THR A 36 -23.37 -0.29 -37.22
CA THR A 36 -23.21 1.07 -37.72
C THR A 36 -23.81 2.03 -36.70
N SER A 37 -22.99 2.59 -35.81
CA SER A 37 -23.40 3.70 -34.97
C SER A 37 -23.30 4.99 -35.79
N THR A 38 -24.40 5.27 -36.50
CA THR A 38 -24.65 6.50 -37.23
C THR A 38 -24.63 7.67 -36.24
N ARG A 39 -23.60 8.52 -36.31
CA ARG A 39 -23.54 9.80 -35.61
C ARG A 39 -24.28 10.85 -36.46
N PRO A 40 -25.36 11.47 -35.97
CA PRO A 40 -25.86 12.70 -36.57
C PRO A 40 -24.88 13.84 -36.29
N ALA A 41 -24.56 14.58 -37.35
CA ALA A 41 -23.99 15.92 -37.27
C ALA A 41 -25.12 16.97 -37.16
N ALA A 42 -24.72 18.19 -36.80
CA ALA A 42 -25.51 19.40 -36.51
C ALA A 42 -25.89 19.52 -35.01
N THR A 43 -25.69 20.63 -34.32
CA THR A 43 -25.74 22.03 -34.77
C THR A 43 -24.92 22.94 -33.84
N THR A 44 -24.34 23.97 -34.43
CA THR A 44 -23.73 25.17 -33.82
C THR A 44 -24.57 25.87 -32.76
N ALA A 45 -23.93 26.34 -31.68
CA ALA A 45 -24.16 27.59 -30.94
C ALA A 45 -23.37 27.51 -29.62
N SER A 46 -22.90 28.55 -28.94
CA SER A 46 -22.62 29.95 -29.22
C SER A 46 -21.88 30.44 -27.97
N SER A 47 -20.92 31.34 -28.14
CA SER A 47 -20.12 31.95 -27.07
C SER A 47 -21.00 32.60 -25.99
N ALA A 48 -20.60 32.47 -24.73
CA ALA A 48 -20.76 33.53 -23.74
C ALA A 48 -19.72 33.38 -22.63
N ALA A 49 -18.70 34.23 -22.70
CA ALA A 49 -17.78 34.49 -21.61
C ALA A 49 -18.55 35.02 -20.40
N HIS A 50 -18.22 34.54 -19.20
CA HIS A 50 -18.58 35.22 -17.95
C HIS A 50 -17.28 35.62 -17.23
N ARG A 51 -16.94 36.89 -17.44
CA ARG A 51 -15.88 37.63 -16.75
C ARG A 51 -16.50 38.27 -15.50
N PRO A 52 -16.00 38.02 -14.29
CA PRO A 52 -16.38 38.81 -13.12
C PRO A 52 -15.78 40.24 -13.19
N PRO A 53 -16.48 41.27 -12.71
CA PRO A 53 -16.02 42.67 -12.71
C PRO A 53 -14.92 42.95 -11.66
N PRO A 54 -14.08 43.98 -11.85
CA PRO A 54 -13.02 44.36 -10.92
C PRO A 54 -13.39 45.50 -9.93
N ALA A 55 -12.77 45.42 -8.74
CA ALA A 55 -12.35 46.48 -7.80
C ALA A 55 -13.46 47.31 -7.06
N PRO A 56 -13.17 47.87 -5.86
CA PRO A 56 -12.17 48.94 -5.71
C PRO A 56 -11.13 48.77 -4.59
N SER A 57 -9.98 49.41 -4.83
CA SER A 57 -8.86 49.67 -3.92
C SER A 57 -9.24 50.58 -2.75
N ALA A 58 -8.62 50.37 -1.59
CA ALA A 58 -8.37 51.40 -0.59
C ALA A 58 -7.07 51.09 0.18
N GLU A 59 -6.07 51.92 -0.07
CA GLU A 59 -4.91 52.22 0.79
C GLU A 59 -5.00 53.75 1.05
N PRO A 60 -4.17 54.42 1.88
CA PRO A 60 -3.39 54.02 3.06
C PRO A 60 -3.69 54.95 4.28
N GLN A 61 -3.56 54.48 5.53
CA GLN A 61 -3.32 55.38 6.68
C GLN A 61 -2.41 54.75 7.75
N ALA A 62 -1.32 55.44 8.05
CA ALA A 62 -0.47 55.35 9.24
C ALA A 62 -0.21 56.81 9.72
N PRO A 63 0.43 57.05 10.87
CA PRO A 63 0.16 56.66 12.26
C PRO A 63 -0.28 57.89 13.10
N PRO A 64 -0.32 57.81 14.44
CA PRO A 64 0.55 58.73 15.18
C PRO A 64 1.35 58.07 16.30
N GLU A 65 2.49 58.70 16.56
CA GLU A 65 3.45 58.45 17.64
C GLU A 65 2.91 58.85 19.02
N GLU A 66 3.62 58.35 20.03
CA GLU A 66 3.95 59.03 21.29
C GLU A 66 3.09 58.70 22.55
N SER A 67 3.62 57.81 23.40
CA SER A 67 3.79 58.16 24.81
C SER A 67 4.87 57.30 25.47
N THR A 68 6.00 57.95 25.74
CA THR A 68 7.11 57.47 26.56
C THR A 68 6.74 57.58 28.04
N ALA A 69 6.84 56.49 28.83
CA ALA A 69 7.15 56.58 30.26
C ALA A 69 7.62 55.24 30.87
N ALA A 70 8.94 55.17 31.07
CA ALA A 70 9.75 54.53 32.12
C ALA A 70 9.22 53.39 33.02
N ARG A 71 10.11 52.38 33.18
CA ARG A 71 10.14 51.26 34.14
C ARG A 71 10.14 51.68 35.63
N PRO A 72 9.87 50.72 36.53
CA PRO A 72 10.93 50.28 37.44
C PRO A 72 11.21 48.77 37.38
N GLN A 73 12.49 48.43 37.53
CA GLN A 73 12.97 47.05 37.64
C GLN A 73 12.70 46.52 39.05
N GLY A 74 11.89 45.46 39.14
CA GLY A 74 11.75 44.63 40.33
C GLY A 74 12.47 43.30 40.14
N ASP A 75 13.47 43.07 40.97
CA ASP A 75 13.82 41.80 41.60
C ASP A 75 14.19 40.58 40.71
N ARG A 76 15.49 40.54 40.48
CA ARG A 76 16.41 39.39 40.46
C ARG A 76 15.85 38.12 41.15
N GLN A 77 15.36 37.16 40.35
CA GLN A 77 15.15 35.78 40.81
C GLN A 77 16.40 34.94 40.50
N PRO A 78 16.93 34.14 41.45
CA PRO A 78 18.15 33.38 41.25
C PRO A 78 17.95 32.30 40.19
N ASP A 79 18.99 32.18 39.36
CA ASP A 79 19.23 31.17 38.34
C ASP A 79 19.04 29.77 38.94
N VAL A 80 17.87 29.18 38.71
CA VAL A 80 17.71 27.74 38.75
C VAL A 80 18.40 27.26 37.49
N THR A 81 19.61 26.74 37.66
CA THR A 81 20.32 25.96 36.66
C THR A 81 19.37 24.93 36.09
N ALA A 82 18.74 25.25 34.97
CA ALA A 82 18.05 24.31 34.13
C ALA A 82 19.14 23.34 33.67
N ARG A 83 19.08 22.11 34.18
CA ARG A 83 19.78 20.99 33.57
C ARG A 83 19.50 21.08 32.07
N PRO A 84 20.53 20.98 31.19
CA PRO A 84 20.27 20.76 29.79
C PRO A 84 19.37 19.52 29.70
N SER A 85 18.12 19.70 29.28
CA SER A 85 17.38 18.58 28.71
C SER A 85 18.25 18.08 27.58
N GLU A 86 18.73 16.85 27.68
CA GLU A 86 19.32 16.17 26.55
C GLU A 86 18.31 16.26 25.42
N ASP A 87 18.67 17.05 24.41
CA ASP A 87 17.98 17.28 23.16
C ASP A 87 17.94 15.95 22.39
N GLN A 88 17.05 15.07 22.83
CA GLN A 88 16.52 14.02 21.98
C GLN A 88 15.64 14.76 20.99
N GLY A 89 16.13 14.87 19.75
CA GLY A 89 15.39 15.53 18.66
C GLY A 89 13.96 14.99 18.53
N PRO A 90 13.10 15.68 17.76
CA PRO A 90 11.71 15.29 17.59
C PRO A 90 11.61 13.79 17.27
N ALA A 91 10.76 13.06 18.01
CA ALA A 91 10.50 11.66 17.73
C ALA A 91 10.11 11.50 16.25
N PRO A 92 10.59 10.44 15.56
CA PRO A 92 10.30 10.26 14.15
C PRO A 92 8.79 10.22 13.93
N GLN A 93 8.34 10.85 12.85
CA GLN A 93 6.92 10.96 12.52
C GLN A 93 6.64 10.14 11.27
N SER A 94 5.59 9.30 11.32
CA SER A 94 5.10 8.62 10.12
C SER A 94 4.32 9.58 9.24
N ALA A 95 3.70 10.61 9.82
CA ALA A 95 2.94 11.61 9.09
C ALA A 95 3.87 12.64 8.40
N GLY A 96 3.44 13.10 7.22
CA GLY A 96 4.21 14.03 6.38
C GLY A 96 3.46 14.34 5.09
N HIS A 97 3.79 15.46 4.45
CA HIS A 97 3.17 15.88 3.17
C HIS A 97 1.62 15.88 3.15
N GLY A 98 0.99 16.07 4.32
CA GLY A 98 -0.47 16.06 4.47
C GLY A 98 -1.11 14.68 4.66
N TYR A 99 -0.32 13.61 4.72
CA TYR A 99 -0.77 12.23 4.95
C TYR A 99 -0.46 11.76 6.37
N CYS A 100 -1.28 10.84 6.87
CA CYS A 100 -1.05 10.15 8.14
C CYS A 100 0.12 9.16 8.07
N LEU A 101 0.38 8.62 6.88
CA LEU A 101 1.57 7.84 6.56
C LEU A 101 2.20 8.42 5.30
N ASP A 102 3.25 9.21 5.47
CA ASP A 102 4.11 9.62 4.38
C ASP A 102 5.08 8.49 4.04
N ILE A 103 4.98 8.04 2.80
CA ILE A 103 5.78 6.95 2.28
C ILE A 103 7.29 7.30 2.19
N ASN A 104 7.63 8.60 2.27
CA ASN A 104 9.01 9.09 2.31
C ASN A 104 9.48 9.40 3.73
N SER A 105 8.69 9.10 4.76
CA SER A 105 9.06 9.34 6.15
C SER A 105 10.22 8.45 6.61
N GLU A 106 10.97 8.91 7.62
CA GLU A 106 12.02 8.12 8.25
C GLU A 106 11.48 6.82 8.85
N VAL A 107 10.26 6.84 9.41
CA VAL A 107 9.60 5.65 9.95
C VAL A 107 9.41 4.59 8.87
N VAL A 108 8.96 4.99 7.67
CA VAL A 108 8.82 4.07 6.53
C VAL A 108 10.19 3.59 6.02
N ALA A 109 11.17 4.50 5.89
CA ALA A 109 12.52 4.13 5.47
C ALA A 109 13.15 3.09 6.42
N HIS A 110 12.99 3.27 7.73
CA HIS A 110 13.44 2.30 8.73
C HIS A 110 12.68 0.98 8.63
N ALA A 111 11.35 1.01 8.50
CA ALA A 111 10.55 -0.20 8.35
C ALA A 111 10.97 -1.02 7.13
N VAL A 112 11.15 -0.38 5.97
CA VAL A 112 11.60 -1.01 4.73
C VAL A 112 12.99 -1.63 4.88
N ALA A 113 13.90 -0.95 5.58
CA ALA A 113 15.24 -1.50 5.84
C ALA A 113 15.21 -2.79 6.67
N THR A 114 14.23 -2.98 7.56
CA THR A 114 14.10 -4.23 8.34
C THR A 114 13.72 -5.45 7.51
N LEU A 115 13.19 -5.26 6.30
CA LEU A 115 12.79 -6.34 5.39
C LEU A 115 13.99 -7.00 4.69
N GLY A 116 15.18 -6.42 4.79
CA GLY A 116 16.36 -6.84 4.04
C GLY A 116 16.25 -6.48 2.55
N THR A 117 16.78 -7.36 1.68
CA THR A 117 16.77 -7.15 0.22
C THR A 117 15.61 -7.87 -0.45
N ALA A 118 15.00 -7.22 -1.43
CA ALA A 118 14.02 -7.84 -2.30
C ALA A 118 14.66 -8.90 -3.23
N PRO A 119 13.88 -9.79 -3.86
CA PRO A 119 14.37 -10.64 -4.94
C PRO A 119 15.13 -9.82 -6.00
N GLY A 120 16.35 -10.24 -6.31
CA GLY A 120 17.26 -9.48 -7.19
C GLY A 120 18.29 -8.62 -6.46
N GLY A 121 18.21 -8.51 -5.13
CA GLY A 121 19.25 -7.90 -4.28
C GLY A 121 19.10 -6.39 -4.04
N ASP A 122 18.17 -5.74 -4.71
CA ASP A 122 17.84 -4.33 -4.50
C ASP A 122 16.98 -4.14 -3.23
N PRO A 123 16.96 -2.94 -2.61
CA PRO A 123 16.05 -2.64 -1.51
C PRO A 123 14.58 -2.73 -1.95
N TRP A 124 13.70 -3.13 -1.03
CA TRP A 124 12.25 -3.08 -1.25
C TRP A 124 11.78 -1.65 -1.56
N GLN A 125 10.80 -1.50 -2.46
CA GLN A 125 10.28 -0.19 -2.86
C GLN A 125 8.92 0.07 -2.23
N PRO A 126 8.79 1.13 -1.41
CA PRO A 126 7.49 1.61 -0.99
C PRO A 126 6.60 1.92 -2.21
N GLN A 127 5.35 1.46 -2.21
CA GLN A 127 4.48 1.66 -3.37
C GLN A 127 3.17 2.38 -3.05
N ALA A 128 2.30 1.75 -2.26
CA ALA A 128 0.99 2.29 -1.90
C ALA A 128 0.83 2.23 -0.38
N GLY A 129 -0.10 3.00 0.17
CA GLY A 129 -0.38 2.94 1.60
C GLY A 129 -1.63 3.70 1.97
N THR A 130 -1.78 3.94 3.26
CA THR A 130 -2.91 4.70 3.78
C THR A 130 -2.95 6.12 3.19
N GLU A 131 -4.01 6.43 2.46
CA GLU A 131 -4.23 7.73 1.83
C GLU A 131 -4.92 8.76 2.75
N ALA A 132 -5.18 8.40 4.01
CA ALA A 132 -5.81 9.29 4.98
C ALA A 132 -4.95 10.55 5.23
N THR A 133 -5.60 11.70 5.26
CA THR A 133 -4.95 12.99 5.48
C THR A 133 -4.86 13.34 6.96
N THR A 134 -3.84 14.14 7.31
CA THR A 134 -3.61 14.57 8.68
C THR A 134 -4.84 15.27 9.26
N GLY A 135 -5.17 14.96 10.52
CA GLY A 135 -6.35 15.47 11.24
C GLY A 135 -7.38 14.40 11.57
N HIS A 136 -7.44 13.31 10.80
CA HIS A 136 -8.28 12.13 11.06
C HIS A 136 -7.52 10.86 10.69
N CYS A 137 -6.42 10.59 11.41
CA CYS A 137 -5.61 9.41 11.13
C CYS A 137 -6.27 8.15 11.70
N PRO A 138 -6.41 7.07 10.90
CA PRO A 138 -6.84 5.79 11.44
C PRO A 138 -5.78 5.28 12.42
N ALA A 139 -6.22 4.53 13.42
CA ALA A 139 -5.31 3.90 14.38
C ALA A 139 -4.39 2.89 13.69
N LEU A 140 -4.90 2.12 12.72
CA LEU A 140 -4.09 1.20 11.94
C LEU A 140 -3.78 1.76 10.56
N LEU A 141 -2.52 2.11 10.35
CA LEU A 141 -1.96 2.54 9.07
C LEU A 141 -1.30 1.34 8.37
N TRP A 142 -1.20 1.40 7.04
CA TRP A 142 -0.57 0.35 6.24
C TRP A 142 0.16 0.91 5.02
N MET A 143 1.11 0.11 4.52
CA MET A 143 1.70 0.31 3.19
C MET A 143 2.03 -1.03 2.54
N THR A 144 2.24 -1.00 1.23
CA THR A 144 2.89 -2.08 0.47
C THR A 144 4.33 -1.73 0.13
N ALA A 145 5.19 -2.75 0.17
CA ALA A 145 6.55 -2.67 -0.32
C ALA A 145 6.76 -3.74 -1.40
N GLN A 146 7.05 -3.32 -2.63
CA GLN A 146 7.12 -4.18 -3.80
C GLN A 146 8.55 -4.54 -4.19
N THR A 147 8.68 -5.66 -4.90
CA THR A 147 9.93 -6.03 -5.56
C THR A 147 10.26 -4.98 -6.65
N PRO A 148 11.47 -4.39 -6.64
CA PRO A 148 11.90 -3.45 -7.67
C PRO A 148 11.82 -4.08 -9.06
N ARG A 149 11.23 -3.35 -10.03
CA ARG A 149 11.00 -3.84 -11.40
C ARG A 149 10.20 -5.16 -11.43
N GLY A 150 9.38 -5.39 -10.41
CA GLY A 150 8.53 -6.56 -10.29
C GLY A 150 7.37 -6.56 -11.29
N THR A 151 6.79 -7.74 -11.44
CA THR A 151 5.52 -7.98 -12.14
C THR A 151 4.45 -8.36 -11.11
N ALA A 152 3.20 -8.58 -11.54
CA ALA A 152 2.13 -9.04 -10.66
C ALA A 152 2.44 -10.36 -9.91
N SER A 153 3.34 -11.19 -10.44
CA SER A 153 3.78 -12.44 -9.84
C SER A 153 5.02 -12.27 -8.95
N SER A 154 5.55 -11.06 -8.83
CA SER A 154 6.65 -10.78 -7.91
C SER A 154 6.11 -10.66 -6.50
N PRO A 155 6.88 -11.12 -5.49
CA PRO A 155 6.42 -11.06 -4.12
C PRO A 155 6.47 -9.61 -3.61
N GLU A 156 5.60 -9.30 -2.66
CA GLU A 156 5.52 -8.02 -1.99
C GLU A 156 5.24 -8.21 -0.50
N HIS A 157 5.43 -7.15 0.28
CA HIS A 157 5.04 -7.07 1.68
C HIS A 157 3.88 -6.10 1.87
N VAL A 158 3.00 -6.40 2.83
CA VAL A 158 2.10 -5.43 3.47
C VAL A 158 2.65 -5.18 4.87
N LEU A 159 2.86 -3.92 5.22
CA LEU A 159 3.43 -3.47 6.49
C LEU A 159 2.37 -2.68 7.27
N PHE A 160 2.40 -2.77 8.59
CA PHE A 160 1.48 -2.07 9.48
C PHE A 160 2.20 -1.05 10.37
N PHE A 161 1.52 0.07 10.63
CA PHE A 161 2.00 1.14 11.48
C PHE A 161 0.88 1.61 12.41
N HIS A 162 1.28 2.10 13.58
CA HIS A 162 0.42 2.75 14.56
C HIS A 162 1.26 3.74 15.36
N ASP A 163 0.74 4.95 15.60
CA ASP A 163 1.39 5.98 16.43
C ASP A 163 2.90 6.12 16.13
N ASN A 164 3.19 6.44 14.87
CA ASN A 164 4.55 6.64 14.33
C ASN A 164 5.50 5.43 14.47
N THR A 165 4.96 4.25 14.72
CA THR A 165 5.73 3.04 14.98
C THR A 165 5.40 1.96 13.96
N TYR A 166 6.43 1.31 13.42
CA TYR A 166 6.28 0.10 12.60
C TYR A 166 5.96 -1.11 13.47
N LEU A 167 4.88 -1.83 13.13
CA LEU A 167 4.36 -2.96 13.91
C LEU A 167 4.75 -4.33 13.36
N GLY A 168 5.16 -4.41 12.09
CA GLY A 168 5.49 -5.66 11.41
C GLY A 168 4.74 -5.84 10.09
N THR A 169 4.91 -7.02 9.50
CA THR A 169 4.31 -7.41 8.22
C THR A 169 3.04 -8.24 8.41
N ALA A 170 2.15 -8.21 7.41
CA ALA A 170 0.94 -9.04 7.38
C ALA A 170 1.24 -10.55 7.31
N ALA A 171 2.32 -10.91 6.63
CA ALA A 171 2.85 -12.28 6.54
C ALA A 171 4.35 -12.30 6.84
N ALA A 172 4.84 -13.38 7.41
CA ALA A 172 6.26 -13.51 7.77
C ALA A 172 7.20 -13.53 6.57
N LYS A 173 6.72 -13.98 5.40
CA LYS A 173 7.45 -14.00 4.12
C LYS A 173 6.75 -13.11 3.11
N PRO A 174 7.48 -12.46 2.18
CA PRO A 174 6.87 -11.72 1.09
C PRO A 174 6.10 -12.66 0.18
N THR A 175 4.92 -12.23 -0.28
CA THR A 175 3.96 -13.10 -0.97
C THR A 175 3.52 -12.47 -2.29
N ALA A 176 3.57 -13.24 -3.38
CA ALA A 176 3.08 -12.79 -4.69
C ALA A 176 1.55 -12.75 -4.72
N PHE A 177 0.97 -11.98 -5.65
CA PHE A 177 -0.49 -11.83 -5.79
C PHE A 177 -1.20 -11.42 -4.49
N THR A 178 -0.52 -10.61 -3.68
CA THR A 178 -1.09 -9.97 -2.50
C THR A 178 -1.78 -8.67 -2.94
N SER A 179 -2.86 -8.30 -2.26
CA SER A 179 -3.50 -6.99 -2.47
C SER A 179 -4.21 -6.53 -1.21
N VAL A 180 -4.13 -5.24 -0.90
CA VAL A 180 -4.98 -4.63 0.13
C VAL A 180 -6.30 -4.25 -0.51
N THR A 181 -7.40 -4.85 -0.06
CA THR A 181 -8.74 -4.68 -0.66
C THR A 181 -9.62 -3.72 0.13
N GLY A 182 -9.17 -3.26 1.30
CA GLY A 182 -9.87 -2.25 2.09
C GLY A 182 -9.21 -1.97 3.44
N SER A 183 -9.54 -0.84 4.04
CA SER A 183 -9.12 -0.47 5.39
C SER A 183 -10.18 0.36 6.10
N THR A 184 -10.19 0.30 7.43
CA THR A 184 -11.01 1.09 8.36
C THR A 184 -10.10 1.80 9.35
N ASP A 185 -10.66 2.45 10.37
CA ASP A 185 -9.87 3.07 11.45
C ASP A 185 -8.95 2.10 12.19
N THR A 186 -9.35 0.84 12.33
CA THR A 186 -8.62 -0.14 13.14
C THR A 186 -8.29 -1.43 12.40
N SER A 187 -8.68 -1.58 11.13
CA SER A 187 -8.47 -2.82 10.40
C SER A 187 -8.01 -2.63 8.97
N VAL A 188 -7.21 -3.57 8.47
CA VAL A 188 -6.78 -3.65 7.06
C VAL A 188 -7.12 -5.03 6.53
N THR A 189 -7.74 -5.08 5.36
CA THR A 189 -8.15 -6.33 4.72
C THR A 189 -7.21 -6.64 3.56
N VAL A 190 -6.53 -7.77 3.66
CA VAL A 190 -5.57 -8.25 2.67
C VAL A 190 -6.12 -9.51 2.00
N GLN A 191 -6.04 -9.55 0.67
CA GLN A 191 -6.39 -10.71 -0.13
C GLN A 191 -5.11 -11.38 -0.64
N TYR A 192 -5.04 -12.70 -0.46
CA TYR A 192 -3.96 -13.55 -0.93
C TYR A 192 -4.43 -14.50 -2.01
N ARG A 193 -3.59 -14.69 -3.04
CA ARG A 193 -3.73 -15.68 -4.11
C ARG A 193 -2.39 -16.35 -4.36
N TRP A 194 -2.40 -17.50 -5.02
CA TRP A 194 -1.18 -18.26 -5.32
C TRP A 194 -1.34 -19.13 -6.56
N ILE A 195 -0.22 -19.50 -7.17
CA ILE A 195 -0.16 -20.50 -8.24
C ILE A 195 -0.47 -21.87 -7.63
N ALA A 196 -1.50 -22.54 -8.13
CA ALA A 196 -1.88 -23.88 -7.71
C ALA A 196 -1.48 -24.91 -8.78
N GLY A 197 -0.68 -25.91 -8.40
CA GLY A 197 -0.18 -26.91 -9.36
C GLY A 197 0.69 -26.28 -10.45
N ASP A 198 0.47 -26.67 -11.71
CA ASP A 198 1.30 -26.30 -12.87
C ASP A 198 0.74 -25.09 -13.66
N GLU A 199 0.13 -24.12 -12.97
CA GLU A 199 -0.45 -22.94 -13.60
C GLU A 199 0.60 -21.96 -14.16
N PRO A 200 0.26 -21.19 -15.21
CA PRO A 200 1.12 -20.09 -15.65
C PRO A 200 1.26 -19.02 -14.56
N ASN A 201 2.48 -18.50 -14.40
CA ASN A 201 2.81 -17.46 -13.40
C ASN A 201 1.97 -16.17 -13.49
N CYS A 202 1.23 -15.91 -14.56
CA CYS A 202 0.36 -14.73 -14.65
C CYS A 202 -0.96 -14.88 -13.89
N CYS A 203 -1.36 -16.12 -13.63
CA CYS A 203 -2.76 -16.48 -13.64
C CYS A 203 -3.08 -17.48 -12.50
N PRO A 204 -2.94 -17.05 -11.23
CA PRO A 204 -3.18 -17.91 -10.09
C PRO A 204 -4.66 -18.31 -9.98
N ALA A 205 -4.97 -19.60 -9.85
CA ALA A 205 -6.32 -20.05 -9.46
C ALA A 205 -6.43 -20.37 -7.96
N GLY A 206 -5.32 -20.40 -7.22
CA GLY A 206 -5.32 -20.50 -5.76
C GLY A 206 -5.89 -19.25 -5.10
N GLY A 207 -6.65 -19.45 -4.03
CA GLY A 207 -7.40 -18.39 -3.35
C GLY A 207 -8.65 -17.92 -4.15
N PRO A 208 -9.15 -16.70 -3.91
CA PRO A 208 -8.65 -15.74 -2.93
C PRO A 208 -8.96 -16.17 -1.50
N VAL A 209 -8.00 -15.97 -0.60
CA VAL A 209 -8.26 -15.95 0.84
C VAL A 209 -8.09 -14.53 1.33
N THR A 210 -9.15 -14.01 1.96
CA THR A 210 -9.15 -12.69 2.57
C THR A 210 -8.92 -12.83 4.07
N VAL A 211 -7.96 -12.06 4.58
CA VAL A 211 -7.60 -11.95 6.00
C VAL A 211 -7.78 -10.50 6.41
N THR A 212 -8.51 -10.27 7.50
CA THR A 212 -8.66 -8.94 8.11
C THR A 212 -7.75 -8.86 9.31
N TYR A 213 -6.82 -7.91 9.25
CA TYR A 213 -5.86 -7.59 10.31
C TYR A 213 -6.43 -6.44 11.13
N THR A 214 -6.63 -6.65 12.43
CA THR A 214 -7.23 -5.66 13.33
C THR A 214 -6.26 -5.25 14.42
N TRP A 215 -6.09 -3.95 14.62
CA TRP A 215 -5.44 -3.38 15.79
C TRP A 215 -6.36 -3.55 17.01
N ASN A 216 -5.92 -4.32 17.99
CA ASN A 216 -6.69 -4.60 19.20
C ASN A 216 -6.33 -3.68 20.40
N GLY A 217 -5.53 -2.63 20.15
CA GLY A 217 -4.98 -1.75 21.19
C GLY A 217 -3.59 -2.15 21.68
N THR A 218 -3.05 -3.29 21.26
CA THR A 218 -1.70 -3.75 21.63
C THR A 218 -0.93 -4.35 20.47
N ALA A 219 -1.61 -5.10 19.60
CA ALA A 219 -1.02 -5.74 18.43
C ALA A 219 -2.00 -5.77 17.26
N VAL A 220 -1.46 -6.03 16.07
CA VAL A 220 -2.27 -6.37 14.90
C VAL A 220 -2.53 -7.88 14.94
N VAL A 221 -3.81 -8.26 14.94
CA VAL A 221 -4.23 -9.66 15.00
C VAL A 221 -5.03 -10.00 13.74
N PRO A 222 -4.67 -11.07 13.01
CA PRO A 222 -5.48 -11.54 11.90
C PRO A 222 -6.75 -12.24 12.41
N ASP A 223 -7.86 -12.11 11.68
CA ASP A 223 -9.14 -12.76 11.99
C ASP A 223 -9.10 -14.29 11.82
N ARG A 224 -8.08 -14.80 11.12
CA ARG A 224 -7.86 -16.21 10.83
C ARG A 224 -6.38 -16.50 10.62
N GLU A 225 -6.02 -17.78 10.70
CA GLU A 225 -4.69 -18.23 10.29
C GLU A 225 -4.47 -17.99 8.80
N LEU A 226 -3.24 -17.61 8.43
CA LEU A 226 -2.89 -17.42 7.03
C LEU A 226 -2.85 -18.78 6.32
N PRO A 227 -3.22 -18.86 5.02
CA PRO A 227 -3.08 -20.09 4.26
C PRO A 227 -1.65 -20.63 4.32
N PRO A 228 -1.44 -21.95 4.37
CA PRO A 228 -0.09 -22.54 4.40
C PRO A 228 0.74 -22.14 3.18
N GLU A 229 0.11 -21.86 2.05
CA GLU A 229 0.75 -21.37 0.83
C GLU A 229 1.35 -19.96 0.96
N VAL A 230 0.88 -19.18 1.94
CA VAL A 230 1.36 -17.81 2.25
C VAL A 230 2.43 -17.83 3.34
N THR A 231 2.33 -18.76 4.31
CA THR A 231 3.26 -18.85 5.45
C THR A 231 4.52 -19.66 5.12
N GLY A 232 4.41 -20.67 4.25
CA GLY A 232 5.49 -21.42 3.61
C GLY A 232 6.30 -22.33 4.52
#